data_AF-A0A1V2Q9E3-F1
#
_entry.id   AF-A0A1V2Q9E3-F1
#
_cell.length_a   1.000
_cell.length_b   1.000
_cell.length_c   1.000
_cell.angle_alpha   90.00
_cell.angle_beta   90.00
_cell.angle_gamma   90.00
#
_symmetry.space_group_name_H-M   'P 1'
#
loop_
_entity.id
_entity.type
_entity.pdbx_description
1 polymer ?
#
loop_
_entity_poly.entity_id
_entity_poly.type
_entity_poly.pdbx_seq_one_letter_code
_entity_poly.pdbx_strand_id
1 'polypeptide(L)'
;MNGCSGRRRLLPLAVVTVVVTVLAATNVLPPWPGLPHLLALPPMDLFADLRVLLTRATSVPAFVLLLVLVLTVRVLAMAVMLGGPSRATVRFAALFYGIVLLPVLVGAQLDYMAFAMLFARLFWPAVALVAALGLLAGPVPWQGSPRLRTALRRTWRGGLRVGVMLPYAAVIVLLGVVTDAWPEPMVTVALVPVSALATGFTIVLLSRPPRPGARRRLAVAAAASTVAGTVFIATRPHEPAPRPPPREGSMMVMSGINSSSGNGGMFHTRPEKFGLTCDQIYYYSYAGPGDGQPRGVAECPIRTGAPFEAVHTHRPMAEQAALFAEQVRDLPRPLMVMAHSHAAWVAWTAVAGGMAPQVDVLVLNGPFRQSIQGYPPPGQNGPGKTAGDLLRLSVHLGNLFGANHEPDSPAARETLADPTAPTAIFARPLPPGVRAIAVHATVDLPLQPSGWRLPIEHNTCPLRVAHSSLPGSDATTEEVNRFLDRRPPPPCPPWRDWGVPMTRGFTVPATRTPPRAPPHSTVPVPGSSRRRWRGPCRAGPTHATAAGRPAVAGRTRQRPC
;
A
#
# COMPACT_ATOMS: atom_id res chain seq x y z
N MET A 1 -7.63 47.18 18.43
CA MET A 1 -8.56 47.02 17.27
C MET A 1 -8.11 46.02 16.18
N ASN A 2 -7.16 45.10 16.41
CA ASN A 2 -6.65 44.17 15.38
C ASN A 2 -7.45 42.85 15.20
N GLY A 3 -8.58 42.67 15.89
CA GLY A 3 -9.36 41.41 15.87
C GLY A 3 -10.20 41.19 14.61
N CYS A 4 -10.72 42.26 13.99
CA CYS A 4 -11.64 42.14 12.85
C CYS A 4 -10.93 41.83 11.52
N SER A 5 -9.66 42.21 11.34
CA SER A 5 -8.92 41.95 10.10
C SER A 5 -8.45 40.49 9.99
N GLY A 6 -8.19 39.82 11.12
CA GLY A 6 -7.79 38.41 11.16
C GLY A 6 -8.88 37.45 10.71
N ARG A 7 -10.15 37.70 11.11
CA ARG A 7 -11.29 36.85 10.72
C ARG A 7 -11.59 36.91 9.23
N ARG A 8 -11.50 38.09 8.61
CA ARG A 8 -11.74 38.24 7.15
C ARG A 8 -10.69 37.52 6.30
N ARG A 9 -9.45 37.38 6.80
CA ARG A 9 -8.36 36.71 6.07
C ARG A 9 -8.56 35.21 5.95
N LEU A 10 -9.21 34.55 6.92
CA LEU A 10 -9.44 33.09 6.88
C LEU A 10 -10.76 32.68 6.21
N LEU A 11 -11.60 33.65 5.79
CA LEU A 11 -12.85 33.38 5.10
C LEU A 11 -12.69 32.47 3.86
N PRO A 12 -11.67 32.63 2.99
CA PRO A 12 -11.48 31.73 1.85
C PRO A 12 -11.30 30.27 2.27
N LEU A 13 -10.59 30.03 3.38
CA LEU A 13 -10.41 28.68 3.92
C LEU A 13 -11.75 28.08 4.36
N ALA A 14 -12.61 28.86 5.03
CA ALA A 14 -13.95 28.43 5.40
C ALA A 14 -14.83 28.12 4.18
N VAL A 15 -14.79 28.96 3.13
CA VAL A 15 -15.54 28.72 1.89
C VAL A 15 -15.07 27.42 1.22
N VAL A 16 -13.76 27.24 1.06
CA VAL A 16 -13.20 26.00 0.49
C VAL A 16 -13.55 24.78 1.36
N THR A 17 -13.57 24.94 2.69
CA THR A 17 -14.00 23.87 3.62
C THR A 17 -15.42 23.43 3.32
N VAL A 18 -16.36 24.37 3.21
CA VAL A 18 -17.77 24.08 2.92
C VAL A 18 -17.89 23.38 1.57
N VAL A 19 -17.24 23.91 0.53
CA VAL A 19 -17.27 23.32 -0.81
C VAL A 19 -16.73 21.88 -0.80
N VAL A 20 -15.54 21.64 -0.23
CA VAL A 20 -14.94 20.29 -0.17
C VAL A 20 -15.80 19.35 0.66
N THR A 21 -16.36 19.82 1.78
CA THR A 21 -17.26 19.01 2.63
C THR A 21 -18.52 18.61 1.88
N VAL A 22 -19.16 19.54 1.16
CA VAL A 22 -20.36 19.26 0.34
C VAL A 22 -20.03 18.31 -0.81
N LEU A 23 -18.93 18.54 -1.52
CA LEU A 23 -18.50 17.66 -2.61
C LEU A 23 -18.16 16.25 -2.11
N ALA A 24 -17.57 16.12 -0.92
CA ALA A 24 -17.28 14.81 -0.33
C ALA A 24 -18.54 14.13 0.21
N ALA A 25 -19.45 14.88 0.84
CA ALA A 25 -20.74 14.37 1.33
C ALA A 25 -21.64 13.88 0.18
N THR A 26 -21.56 14.53 -0.98
CA THR A 26 -22.26 14.12 -2.20
C THR A 26 -21.47 13.14 -3.07
N ASN A 27 -20.32 12.64 -2.59
CA ASN A 27 -19.44 11.67 -3.25
C ASN A 27 -18.89 12.12 -4.63
N VAL A 28 -18.94 13.43 -4.93
CA VAL A 28 -18.24 14.03 -6.07
C VAL A 28 -16.72 13.93 -5.85
N LEU A 29 -16.28 14.23 -4.63
CA LEU A 29 -14.96 13.86 -4.14
C LEU A 29 -15.06 12.51 -3.43
N PRO A 30 -14.19 11.53 -3.74
CA PRO A 30 -14.21 10.28 -3.00
C PRO A 30 -13.94 10.52 -1.51
N PRO A 31 -14.52 9.73 -0.60
CA PRO A 31 -14.00 9.60 0.75
C PRO A 31 -12.75 8.71 0.71
N TRP A 32 -11.59 9.26 1.13
CA TRP A 32 -10.38 8.48 1.39
C TRP A 32 -9.56 9.11 2.53
N PRO A 33 -8.64 8.38 3.17
CA PRO A 33 -7.88 8.90 4.31
C PRO A 33 -7.11 10.21 4.07
N GLY A 34 -6.78 10.50 2.81
CA GLY A 34 -6.10 11.73 2.41
C GLY A 34 -7.02 12.89 2.03
N LEU A 35 -8.35 12.74 2.11
CA LEU A 35 -9.31 13.83 1.84
C LEU A 35 -9.04 15.09 2.68
N PRO A 36 -8.70 14.98 4.00
CA PRO A 36 -8.39 16.16 4.80
C PRO A 36 -7.19 16.96 4.28
N HIS A 37 -6.31 16.38 3.46
CA HIS A 37 -5.17 17.09 2.88
C HIS A 37 -5.59 18.17 1.87
N LEU A 38 -6.82 18.12 1.31
CA LEU A 38 -7.34 19.18 0.44
C LEU A 38 -7.41 20.55 1.13
N LEU A 39 -7.45 20.54 2.47
CA LEU A 39 -7.54 21.73 3.33
C LEU A 39 -6.21 21.98 4.07
N ALA A 40 -5.15 21.22 3.75
CA ALA A 40 -3.85 21.37 4.36
C ALA A 40 -3.11 22.63 3.88
N LEU A 41 -1.99 22.96 4.52
CA LEU A 41 -1.09 24.00 4.06
C LEU A 41 -0.51 23.64 2.69
N PRO A 42 -0.35 24.60 1.79
CA PRO A 42 0.34 24.36 0.53
C PRO A 42 1.79 23.96 0.79
N PRO A 43 2.39 23.04 0.00
CA PRO A 43 1.85 22.42 -1.20
C PRO A 43 1.04 21.14 -0.97
N MET A 44 0.73 20.76 0.27
CA MET A 44 0.01 19.51 0.57
C MET A 44 -1.42 19.50 0.02
N ASP A 45 -2.04 20.68 -0.09
CA ASP A 45 -3.35 20.84 -0.73
C ASP A 45 -3.29 20.50 -2.22
N LEU A 46 -2.32 21.04 -2.95
CA LEU A 46 -2.08 20.72 -4.36
C LEU A 46 -1.73 19.24 -4.55
N PHE A 47 -0.99 18.63 -3.61
CA PHE A 47 -0.73 17.19 -3.66
C PHE A 47 -2.03 16.37 -3.56
N ALA A 48 -2.95 16.77 -2.69
CA ALA A 48 -4.26 16.14 -2.58
C ALA A 48 -5.10 16.35 -3.85
N ASP A 49 -5.11 17.57 -4.40
CA ASP A 49 -5.79 17.87 -5.66
C ASP A 49 -5.26 16.99 -6.80
N LEU A 50 -3.94 16.92 -6.97
CA LEU A 50 -3.32 16.13 -8.04
C LEU A 50 -3.59 14.63 -7.90
N ARG A 51 -3.60 14.06 -6.69
CA ARG A 51 -3.98 12.65 -6.51
C ARG A 51 -5.41 12.37 -6.98
N VAL A 52 -6.35 13.29 -6.72
CA VAL A 52 -7.73 13.16 -7.22
C VAL A 52 -7.77 13.32 -8.74
N LEU A 53 -7.14 14.36 -9.28
CA LEU A 53 -7.17 14.64 -10.72
C LEU A 53 -6.51 13.53 -11.53
N LEU A 54 -5.35 13.03 -11.11
CA LEU A 54 -4.64 11.94 -11.78
C LEU A 54 -5.46 10.65 -11.81
N THR A 55 -6.18 10.33 -10.73
CA THR A 55 -6.97 9.10 -10.64
C THR A 55 -8.36 9.20 -11.27
N ARG A 56 -8.95 10.39 -11.35
CA ARG A 56 -10.35 10.58 -11.76
C ARG A 56 -10.54 11.25 -13.11
N ALA A 57 -9.57 12.01 -13.61
CA ALA A 57 -9.70 12.62 -14.92
C ALA A 57 -9.85 11.54 -16.00
N THR A 58 -10.90 11.69 -16.81
CA THR A 58 -11.25 10.71 -17.85
C THR A 58 -10.50 10.94 -19.16
N SER A 59 -9.91 12.12 -19.34
CA SER A 59 -9.13 12.52 -20.50
C SER A 59 -8.07 13.57 -20.13
N VAL A 60 -7.05 13.73 -20.98
CA VAL A 60 -6.00 14.75 -20.79
C VAL A 60 -6.56 16.18 -20.83
N PRO A 61 -7.47 16.56 -21.76
CA PRO A 61 -8.11 17.88 -21.72
C PRO A 61 -8.88 18.13 -20.42
N ALA A 62 -9.63 17.14 -19.92
CA ALA A 62 -10.35 17.26 -18.66
C ALA A 62 -9.39 17.47 -17.48
N PHE A 63 -8.28 16.73 -17.43
CA PHE A 63 -7.23 16.92 -16.43
C PHE A 63 -6.68 18.36 -16.45
N VAL A 64 -6.32 18.87 -17.62
CA VAL A 64 -5.75 20.22 -17.77
C VAL A 64 -6.75 21.29 -17.34
N LEU A 65 -8.02 21.20 -17.80
CA LEU A 65 -9.06 22.17 -17.44
C LEU A 65 -9.32 22.18 -15.92
N LEU A 66 -9.44 21.01 -15.31
CA LEU A 66 -9.66 20.89 -13.86
C LEU A 66 -8.43 21.36 -13.07
N LEU A 67 -7.22 21.07 -13.53
CA LEU A 67 -5.98 21.55 -12.90
C LEU A 67 -5.91 23.08 -12.93
N VAL A 68 -6.23 23.71 -14.07
CA VAL A 68 -6.27 25.18 -14.20
C VAL A 68 -7.32 25.78 -13.27
N LEU A 69 -8.52 25.17 -13.20
CA LEU A 69 -9.58 25.62 -12.30
C LEU A 69 -9.13 25.56 -10.83
N VAL A 70 -8.60 24.41 -10.40
CA VAL A 70 -8.14 24.21 -9.02
C VAL A 70 -6.99 25.17 -8.70
N LEU A 71 -5.99 25.29 -9.57
CA LEU A 71 -4.88 26.24 -9.36
C LEU A 71 -5.39 27.68 -9.25
N THR A 72 -6.37 28.08 -10.06
CA THR A 72 -6.98 29.42 -9.99
C THR A 72 -7.63 29.63 -8.62
N VAL A 73 -8.43 28.68 -8.15
CA VAL A 73 -9.06 28.74 -6.82
C VAL A 73 -8.00 28.83 -5.71
N ARG A 74 -6.96 27.99 -5.77
CA ARG A 74 -5.87 27.95 -4.79
C ARG A 74 -5.06 29.25 -4.75
N VAL A 75 -4.75 29.81 -5.91
CA VAL A 75 -4.04 31.09 -6.06
C VAL A 75 -4.87 32.23 -5.48
N LEU A 76 -6.15 32.31 -5.83
CA LEU A 76 -7.05 33.36 -5.32
C LEU A 76 -7.27 33.24 -3.82
N ALA A 77 -7.52 32.03 -3.31
CA ALA A 77 -7.70 31.77 -1.89
C ALA A 77 -6.44 32.19 -1.10
N MET A 78 -5.25 31.79 -1.57
CA MET A 78 -3.99 32.23 -0.96
C MET A 78 -3.82 33.75 -1.02
N ALA A 79 -4.06 34.38 -2.17
CA ALA A 79 -3.91 35.83 -2.31
C ALA A 79 -4.81 36.59 -1.32
N VAL A 80 -6.06 36.15 -1.15
CA VAL A 80 -6.98 36.73 -0.15
C VAL A 80 -6.46 36.51 1.28
N MET A 81 -6.00 35.30 1.62
CA MET A 81 -5.43 34.99 2.94
C MET A 81 -4.17 35.82 3.27
N LEU A 82 -3.38 36.18 2.25
CA LEU A 82 -2.18 37.02 2.40
C LEU A 82 -2.49 38.52 2.61
N GLY A 83 -3.74 38.95 2.49
CA GLY A 83 -4.15 40.35 2.72
C GLY A 83 -5.03 40.95 1.63
N GLY A 84 -5.52 40.15 0.66
CA GLY A 84 -6.43 40.57 -0.40
C GLY A 84 -5.88 40.31 -1.80
N PRO A 85 -6.73 40.26 -2.85
CA PRO A 85 -6.35 39.91 -4.22
C PRO A 85 -5.71 41.11 -4.96
N SER A 86 -4.54 41.55 -4.51
CA SER A 86 -3.72 42.53 -5.22
C SER A 86 -2.89 41.85 -6.32
N ARG A 87 -2.44 42.60 -7.33
CA ARG A 87 -1.50 42.09 -8.35
C ARG A 87 -0.25 41.45 -7.74
N ALA A 88 0.25 42.00 -6.62
CA ALA A 88 1.43 41.50 -5.94
C ALA A 88 1.17 40.15 -5.24
N THR A 89 0.06 40.02 -4.50
CA THR A 89 -0.30 38.79 -3.78
C THR A 89 -0.73 37.67 -4.72
N VAL A 90 -1.46 37.99 -5.80
CA VAL A 90 -1.81 37.03 -6.86
C VAL A 90 -0.55 36.55 -7.57
N ARG A 91 0.35 37.45 -7.98
CA ARG A 91 1.63 37.06 -8.60
C ARG A 91 2.48 36.21 -7.68
N PHE A 92 2.55 36.55 -6.38
CA PHE A 92 3.27 35.74 -5.40
C PHE A 92 2.70 34.32 -5.32
N ALA A 93 1.38 34.19 -5.14
CA ALA A 93 0.70 32.90 -5.02
C ALA A 93 0.84 32.07 -6.30
N ALA A 94 0.66 32.68 -7.47
CA ALA A 94 0.84 32.03 -8.77
C ALA A 94 2.27 31.53 -8.97
N LEU A 95 3.28 32.35 -8.64
CA LEU A 95 4.70 31.93 -8.70
C LEU A 95 5.00 30.80 -7.72
N PHE A 96 4.48 30.88 -6.50
CA PHE A 96 4.64 29.83 -5.49
C PHE A 96 4.07 28.50 -6.00
N TYR A 97 2.80 28.48 -6.42
CA TYR A 97 2.16 27.26 -6.93
C TYR A 97 2.82 26.76 -8.22
N GLY A 98 3.20 27.65 -9.13
CA GLY A 98 3.93 27.29 -10.35
C GLY A 98 5.26 26.59 -10.07
N ILE A 99 6.01 27.03 -9.05
CA ILE A 99 7.29 26.42 -8.66
C ILE A 99 7.10 25.04 -8.01
N VAL A 100 6.10 24.90 -7.12
CA VAL A 100 5.86 23.63 -6.44
C VAL A 100 5.08 22.62 -7.28
N LEU A 101 4.38 23.05 -8.34
CA LEU A 101 3.53 22.19 -9.15
C LEU A 101 4.26 20.97 -9.70
N LEU A 102 5.40 21.17 -10.36
CA LEU A 102 6.16 20.07 -10.97
C LEU A 102 6.62 19.02 -9.94
N PRO A 103 7.34 19.38 -8.85
CA PRO A 103 7.78 18.37 -7.89
C PRO A 103 6.62 17.70 -7.14
N VAL A 104 5.50 18.41 -6.92
CA VAL A 104 4.29 17.82 -6.31
C VAL A 104 3.58 16.88 -7.29
N LEU A 105 3.55 17.21 -8.59
CA LEU A 105 3.04 16.34 -9.65
C LEU A 105 3.87 15.06 -9.76
N VAL A 106 5.20 15.16 -9.69
CA VAL A 106 6.10 14.00 -9.63
C VAL A 106 5.76 13.15 -8.40
N GLY A 107 5.61 13.75 -7.22
CA GLY A 107 5.20 13.03 -6.01
C GLY A 107 3.84 12.30 -6.16
N ALA A 108 2.83 12.99 -6.70
CA ALA A 108 1.50 12.42 -6.92
C ALA A 108 1.49 11.31 -7.98
N GLN A 109 2.27 11.46 -9.05
CA GLN A 109 2.42 10.44 -10.08
C GLN A 109 3.18 9.21 -9.57
N LEU A 110 4.25 9.39 -8.81
CA LEU A 110 4.97 8.28 -8.18
C LEU A 110 4.09 7.50 -7.20
N ASP A 111 3.26 8.20 -6.43
CA ASP A 111 2.27 7.57 -5.54
C ASP A 111 1.25 6.77 -6.35
N TYR A 112 0.64 7.35 -7.39
CA TYR A 112 -0.24 6.64 -8.31
C TYR A 112 0.41 5.38 -8.90
N MET A 113 1.62 5.52 -9.45
CA MET A 113 2.39 4.43 -10.06
C MET A 113 2.70 3.33 -9.05
N ALA A 114 3.00 3.68 -7.79
CA ALA A 114 3.26 2.71 -6.74
C ALA A 114 2.04 1.81 -6.48
N PHE A 115 0.83 2.38 -6.50
CA PHE A 115 -0.40 1.60 -6.32
C PHE A 115 -0.84 0.87 -7.59
N ALA A 116 -0.64 1.45 -8.78
CA ALA A 116 -1.00 0.81 -10.04
C ALA A 116 -0.09 -0.39 -10.38
N MET A 117 1.21 -0.29 -10.08
CA MET A 117 2.19 -1.35 -10.33
C MET A 117 2.54 -2.17 -9.08
N LEU A 118 1.93 -1.86 -7.94
CA LEU A 118 2.21 -2.50 -6.65
C LEU A 118 3.70 -2.45 -6.27
N PHE A 119 4.35 -1.31 -6.52
CA PHE A 119 5.79 -1.15 -6.40
C PHE A 119 6.19 -0.19 -5.26
N ALA A 120 6.46 -0.76 -4.09
CA ALA A 120 6.75 -0.01 -2.85
C ALA A 120 7.98 0.91 -2.95
N ARG A 121 8.93 0.61 -3.86
CA ARG A 121 10.10 1.46 -4.11
C ARG A 121 9.76 2.82 -4.72
N LEU A 122 8.56 3.01 -5.26
CA LEU A 122 8.08 4.33 -5.71
C LEU A 122 7.30 5.06 -4.60
N PHE A 123 6.56 4.31 -3.78
CA PHE A 123 5.75 4.85 -2.69
C PHE A 123 6.58 5.64 -1.67
N TRP A 124 7.62 5.02 -1.12
CA TRP A 124 8.40 5.64 -0.05
C TRP A 124 9.14 6.91 -0.50
N PRO A 125 9.77 6.96 -1.69
CA PRO A 125 10.29 8.21 -2.24
C PRO A 125 9.22 9.28 -2.49
N ALA A 126 8.01 8.89 -2.95
CA ALA A 126 6.91 9.83 -3.14
C ALA A 126 6.50 10.50 -1.81
N VAL A 127 6.30 9.70 -0.76
CA VAL A 127 5.97 10.19 0.58
C VAL A 127 7.09 11.08 1.12
N ALA A 128 8.36 10.64 0.99
CA ALA A 128 9.51 11.41 1.46
C ALA A 128 9.64 12.77 0.73
N LEU A 129 9.46 12.78 -0.60
CA LEU A 129 9.47 13.99 -1.41
C LEU A 129 8.38 14.97 -0.97
N VAL A 130 7.14 14.50 -0.84
CA VAL A 130 5.99 15.33 -0.47
C VAL A 130 6.13 15.86 0.96
N ALA A 131 6.59 15.03 1.90
CA ALA A 131 6.88 15.45 3.26
C ALA A 131 7.98 16.53 3.29
N ALA A 132 9.05 16.36 2.53
CA ALA A 132 10.12 17.36 2.41
C ALA A 132 9.60 18.67 1.81
N LEU A 133 8.81 18.61 0.73
CA LEU A 133 8.18 19.80 0.13
C LEU A 133 7.24 20.51 1.12
N GLY A 134 6.44 19.75 1.88
CA GLY A 134 5.59 20.29 2.95
C GLY A 134 6.37 21.07 4.00
N LEU A 135 7.47 20.50 4.50
CA LEU A 135 8.34 21.13 5.50
C LEU A 135 9.12 22.33 4.95
N LEU A 136 9.60 22.27 3.71
CA LEU A 136 10.42 23.31 3.09
C LEU A 136 9.60 24.49 2.58
N ALA A 137 8.48 24.21 1.89
CA ALA A 137 7.67 25.22 1.21
C ALA A 137 6.46 25.69 2.03
N GLY A 138 5.94 24.87 2.94
CA GLY A 138 4.73 25.19 3.72
C GLY A 138 4.77 26.49 4.52
N PRO A 139 5.89 26.86 5.16
CA PRO A 139 5.99 28.14 5.86
C PRO A 139 6.09 29.36 4.95
N VAL A 140 6.49 29.18 3.68
CA VAL A 140 6.98 30.27 2.82
C VAL A 140 5.94 31.38 2.58
N PRO A 141 4.67 31.08 2.24
CA PRO A 141 3.68 32.12 1.99
C PRO A 141 3.46 33.06 3.20
N TRP A 142 3.68 32.55 4.40
CA TRP A 142 3.27 33.19 5.65
C TRP A 142 4.36 34.08 6.27
N GLN A 143 5.45 34.37 5.56
CA GLN A 143 6.57 35.19 6.06
C GLN A 143 6.38 36.72 5.88
N GLY A 144 5.19 37.17 5.48
CA GLY A 144 4.84 38.59 5.35
C GLY A 144 5.68 39.34 4.31
N SER A 145 6.00 38.70 3.18
CA SER A 145 6.72 39.35 2.07
C SER A 145 6.02 39.09 0.74
N PRO A 146 5.84 40.11 -0.11
CA PRO A 146 5.27 39.94 -1.45
C PRO A 146 6.29 39.38 -2.47
N ARG A 147 7.56 39.18 -2.08
CA ARG A 147 8.62 38.63 -2.93
C ARG A 147 9.00 37.23 -2.49
N LEU A 148 8.85 36.24 -3.37
CA LEU A 148 9.11 34.83 -3.07
C LEU A 148 10.53 34.57 -2.57
N ARG A 149 11.55 35.13 -3.23
CA ARG A 149 12.96 35.01 -2.82
C ARG A 149 13.20 35.50 -1.38
N THR A 150 12.56 36.61 -1.01
CA THR A 150 12.65 37.16 0.35
C THR A 150 11.94 36.27 1.37
N ALA A 151 10.76 35.76 1.02
CA ALA A 151 10.00 34.83 1.86
C ALA A 151 10.76 33.51 2.11
N LEU A 152 11.39 32.95 1.09
CA LEU A 152 12.26 31.77 1.20
C LEU A 152 13.45 32.04 2.14
N ARG A 153 14.16 33.16 1.94
CA ARG A 153 15.31 33.53 2.79
C ARG A 153 14.89 33.73 4.25
N ARG A 154 13.72 34.33 4.49
CA ARG A 154 13.15 34.50 5.85
C ARG A 154 12.79 33.16 6.47
N THR A 155 12.16 32.26 5.71
CA THR A 155 11.81 30.90 6.15
C THR A 155 13.05 30.12 6.59
N TRP A 156 14.10 30.12 5.76
CA TRP A 156 15.36 29.45 6.07
C TRP A 156 16.04 30.02 7.33
N ARG A 157 16.15 31.35 7.41
CA ARG A 157 16.71 32.03 8.58
C ARG A 157 15.91 31.76 9.86
N GLY A 158 14.59 31.61 9.73
CA GLY A 158 13.67 31.21 10.78
C GLY A 158 13.63 29.70 11.07
N GLY A 159 14.62 28.92 10.61
CA GLY A 159 14.74 27.50 10.89
C GLY A 159 13.59 26.67 10.33
N LEU A 160 13.10 27.02 9.13
CA LEU A 160 11.94 26.40 8.45
C LEU A 160 10.66 26.39 9.29
N ARG A 161 10.60 27.20 10.37
CA ARG A 161 9.50 27.18 11.34
C ARG A 161 9.21 25.77 11.86
N VAL A 162 10.24 24.93 12.03
CA VAL A 162 10.12 23.51 12.41
C VAL A 162 9.28 23.28 13.68
N GLY A 163 9.35 24.21 14.65
CA GLY A 163 8.55 24.14 15.88
C GLY A 163 7.05 24.37 15.70
N VAL A 164 6.61 24.78 14.51
CA VAL A 164 5.20 24.86 14.11
C VAL A 164 4.88 23.77 13.07
N MET A 165 5.79 23.53 12.14
CA MET A 165 5.58 22.55 11.07
C MET A 165 5.56 21.09 11.54
N LEU A 166 6.40 20.69 12.51
CA LEU A 166 6.39 19.31 13.01
C LEU A 166 5.10 18.97 13.76
N PRO A 167 4.59 19.78 14.72
CA PRO A 167 3.29 19.54 15.31
C PRO A 167 2.16 19.50 14.28
N TYR A 168 2.20 20.40 13.28
CA TYR A 168 1.20 20.41 12.22
C TYR A 168 1.25 19.14 11.36
N ALA A 169 2.44 18.69 10.95
CA ALA A 169 2.62 17.43 10.22
C ALA A 169 2.11 16.23 11.04
N ALA A 170 2.35 16.21 12.35
CA ALA A 170 1.83 15.19 13.24
C ALA A 170 0.29 15.19 13.30
N VAL A 171 -0.35 16.37 13.32
CA VAL A 171 -1.82 16.48 13.22
C VAL A 171 -2.32 15.93 11.89
N ILE A 172 -1.68 16.26 10.77
CA ILE A 172 -2.07 15.75 9.45
C ILE A 172 -1.95 14.22 9.37
N VAL A 173 -0.86 13.66 9.90
CA VAL A 173 -0.70 12.19 10.02
C VAL A 173 -1.79 11.60 10.92
N LEU A 174 -2.08 12.23 12.07
CA LEU A 174 -3.11 11.75 13.00
C LEU A 174 -4.50 11.75 12.36
N LEU A 175 -4.85 12.75 11.54
CA LEU A 175 -6.11 12.73 10.78
C LEU A 175 -6.16 11.53 9.81
N GLY A 176 -5.05 11.20 9.17
CA GLY A 176 -4.91 9.98 8.36
C GLY A 176 -5.07 8.69 9.17
N VAL A 177 -4.50 8.64 10.37
CA VAL A 177 -4.64 7.49 11.29
C VAL A 177 -6.09 7.33 11.77
N VAL A 178 -6.76 8.43 12.12
CA VAL A 178 -8.17 8.42 12.56
C VAL A 178 -9.07 7.95 11.42
N THR A 179 -8.87 8.44 10.19
CA THR A 179 -9.66 7.98 9.03
C THR A 179 -9.43 6.50 8.70
N ASP A 180 -8.22 5.97 8.93
CA ASP A 180 -7.94 4.54 8.75
C ASP A 180 -8.58 3.67 9.86
N ALA A 181 -8.51 4.14 11.11
CA ALA A 181 -9.11 3.44 12.26
C ALA A 181 -10.65 3.43 12.21
N TRP A 182 -11.26 4.48 11.65
CA TRP A 182 -12.70 4.59 11.45
C TRP A 182 -13.00 4.85 9.96
N PRO A 183 -12.99 3.80 9.13
CA PRO A 183 -13.08 3.92 7.66
C PRO A 183 -14.46 4.31 7.14
N GLU A 184 -15.38 4.73 8.01
CA GLU A 184 -16.70 5.19 7.62
C GLU A 184 -16.58 6.52 6.83
N PRO A 185 -17.18 6.62 5.62
CA PRO A 185 -17.09 7.82 4.80
C PRO A 185 -17.42 9.11 5.55
N MET A 186 -18.45 9.08 6.40
CA MET A 186 -18.90 10.24 7.16
C MET A 186 -17.85 10.73 8.18
N VAL A 187 -17.05 9.83 8.76
CA VAL A 187 -15.93 10.23 9.64
C VAL A 187 -14.88 10.98 8.85
N THR A 188 -14.54 10.48 7.66
CA THR A 188 -13.59 11.15 6.77
C THR A 188 -14.09 12.54 6.35
N VAL A 189 -15.38 12.67 5.99
CA VAL A 189 -15.99 13.96 5.67
C VAL A 189 -15.98 14.91 6.88
N ALA A 190 -16.31 14.43 8.09
CA ALA A 190 -16.34 15.22 9.31
C ALA A 190 -14.95 15.76 9.72
N LEU A 191 -13.87 15.10 9.30
CA LEU A 191 -12.49 15.56 9.56
C LEU A 191 -12.00 16.65 8.61
N VAL A 192 -12.73 16.95 7.52
CA VAL A 192 -12.40 18.05 6.60
C VAL A 192 -12.41 19.41 7.34
N PRO A 193 -13.46 19.79 8.09
CA PRO A 193 -13.44 20.97 8.95
C PRO A 193 -12.31 20.97 9.99
N VAL A 194 -12.00 19.81 10.57
CA VAL A 194 -10.91 19.69 11.58
C VAL A 194 -9.56 20.03 10.95
N SER A 195 -9.28 19.51 9.75
CA SER A 195 -8.09 19.88 8.98
C SER A 195 -8.04 21.37 8.67
N ALA A 196 -9.16 21.96 8.26
CA ALA A 196 -9.26 23.39 7.99
C ALA A 196 -8.93 24.24 9.23
N LEU A 197 -9.46 23.85 10.41
CA LEU A 197 -9.16 24.52 11.67
C LEU A 197 -7.67 24.40 12.04
N ALA A 198 -7.08 23.21 11.89
CA ALA A 198 -5.66 22.98 12.12
C ALA A 198 -4.79 23.84 11.18
N THR A 199 -5.16 23.92 9.89
CA THR A 199 -4.50 24.77 8.89
C THR A 199 -4.63 26.24 9.25
N GLY A 200 -5.83 26.72 9.57
CA GLY A 200 -6.08 28.12 9.96
C GLY A 200 -5.28 28.52 11.21
N PHE A 201 -5.27 27.67 12.23
CA PHE A 201 -4.46 27.87 13.44
C PHE A 201 -2.96 27.93 13.11
N THR A 202 -2.50 27.04 12.24
CA THR A 202 -1.10 26.98 11.81
C THR A 202 -0.70 28.22 11.01
N ILE A 203 -1.55 28.72 10.11
CA ILE A 203 -1.35 29.99 9.39
C ILE A 203 -1.15 31.15 10.39
N VAL A 204 -1.99 31.22 11.42
CA VAL A 204 -1.88 32.25 12.47
C VAL A 204 -0.54 32.13 13.21
N LEU A 205 -0.10 30.92 13.55
CA LEU A 205 1.20 30.70 14.20
C LEU A 205 2.40 31.00 13.28
N LEU A 206 2.30 30.68 11.99
CA LEU A 206 3.36 30.95 11.01
C LEU A 206 3.52 32.44 10.72
N SER A 207 2.42 33.20 10.81
CA SER A 207 2.39 34.65 10.63
C SER A 207 3.06 35.44 11.78
N ARG A 208 3.27 34.80 12.94
CA ARG A 208 3.98 35.41 14.08
C ARG A 208 5.49 35.43 13.85
N PRO A 209 6.26 36.31 14.51
CA PRO A 209 7.72 36.26 14.47
C PRO A 209 8.29 34.90 14.89
N PRO A 210 9.41 34.45 14.29
CA PRO A 210 10.04 33.20 14.70
C PRO A 210 10.56 33.29 16.14
N ARG A 211 10.44 32.19 16.90
CA ARG A 211 10.99 32.11 18.26
C ARG A 211 12.53 32.09 18.24
N PRO A 212 13.21 32.59 19.29
CA PRO A 212 14.65 32.42 19.46
C PRO A 212 15.09 30.95 19.37
N GLY A 213 16.29 30.72 18.83
CA GLY A 213 16.89 29.38 18.70
C GLY A 213 16.32 28.52 17.57
N ALA A 214 15.67 29.10 16.57
CA ALA A 214 15.02 28.34 15.48
C ALA A 214 15.98 27.40 14.72
N ARG A 215 17.22 27.84 14.43
CA ARG A 215 18.23 27.00 13.77
C ARG A 215 18.66 25.79 14.62
N ARG A 216 18.81 25.99 15.94
CA ARG A 216 19.12 24.89 16.87
C ARG A 216 18.02 23.84 16.86
N ARG A 217 16.74 24.27 16.87
CA ARG A 217 15.60 23.32 16.79
C ARG A 217 15.60 22.54 15.49
N LEU A 218 15.92 23.20 14.36
CA LEU A 218 16.02 22.53 13.07
C LEU A 218 17.16 21.49 13.08
N ALA A 219 18.34 21.84 13.61
CA ALA A 219 19.46 20.91 13.73
C ALA A 219 19.12 19.70 14.63
N VAL A 220 18.47 19.94 15.78
CA VAL A 220 18.01 18.87 16.68
C VAL A 220 16.99 17.96 15.99
N ALA A 221 16.01 18.53 15.28
CA ALA A 221 15.03 17.74 14.54
C ALA A 221 15.69 16.88 13.46
N ALA A 222 16.60 17.47 12.67
CA ALA A 222 17.34 16.75 11.65
C ALA A 222 18.17 15.61 12.26
N ALA A 223 18.92 15.87 13.34
CA ALA A 223 19.72 14.86 14.03
C ALA A 223 18.84 13.74 14.59
N ALA A 224 17.71 14.06 15.23
CA ALA A 224 16.78 13.07 15.74
C ALA A 224 16.20 12.19 14.63
N SER A 225 15.82 12.77 13.50
CA SER A 225 15.35 12.02 12.33
C SER A 225 16.44 11.11 11.75
N THR A 226 17.68 11.59 11.64
CA THR A 226 18.82 10.77 11.20
C THR A 226 19.07 9.60 12.15
N VAL A 227 19.14 9.85 13.46
CA VAL A 227 19.35 8.79 14.46
C VAL A 227 18.22 7.77 14.40
N ALA A 228 16.95 8.21 14.36
CA ALA A 228 15.81 7.30 14.26
C ALA A 228 15.88 6.44 12.98
N GLY A 229 16.23 7.03 11.84
CA GLY A 229 16.42 6.32 10.58
C GLY A 229 17.55 5.29 10.65
N THR A 230 18.71 5.67 11.21
CA THR A 230 19.85 4.78 11.40
C THR A 230 19.52 3.62 12.34
N VAL A 231 18.88 3.88 13.48
CA VAL A 231 18.44 2.82 14.41
C VAL A 231 17.43 1.89 13.73
N PHE A 232 16.50 2.42 12.94
CA PHE A 232 15.55 1.59 12.19
C PHE A 232 16.22 0.71 11.12
N ILE A 233 17.35 1.14 10.54
CA ILE A 233 18.09 0.30 9.58
C ILE A 233 18.98 -0.72 10.32
N ALA A 234 19.70 -0.27 11.34
CA ALA A 234 20.67 -1.09 12.09
C ALA A 234 20.01 -2.23 12.88
N THR A 235 18.77 -2.04 13.34
CA THR A 235 18.02 -3.05 14.12
C THR A 235 17.23 -4.05 13.25
N ARG A 236 17.55 -4.17 11.96
CA ARG A 236 16.98 -5.24 11.12
C ARG A 236 17.56 -6.58 11.60
N PRO A 237 16.72 -7.61 11.84
CA PRO A 237 17.22 -8.91 12.28
C PRO A 237 18.13 -9.52 11.20
N HIS A 238 19.30 -10.00 11.64
CA HIS A 238 20.32 -10.66 10.81
C HIS A 238 20.76 -12.00 11.40
N GLU A 239 20.02 -12.55 12.37
CA GLU A 239 20.39 -13.84 12.94
C GLU A 239 20.21 -14.93 11.87
N PRO A 240 21.26 -15.70 11.55
CA PRO A 240 21.15 -16.79 10.61
C PRO A 240 20.14 -17.83 11.13
N ALA A 241 19.17 -18.20 10.30
CA ALA A 241 18.28 -19.29 10.65
C ALA A 241 19.10 -20.59 10.79
N PRO A 242 18.92 -21.38 11.86
CA PRO A 242 19.58 -22.67 11.99
C PRO A 242 19.17 -23.57 10.82
N ARG A 243 20.12 -24.35 10.31
CA ARG A 243 19.85 -25.29 9.22
C ARG A 243 18.86 -26.36 9.70
N PRO A 244 17.74 -26.57 8.99
CA PRO A 244 16.81 -27.64 9.34
C PRO A 244 17.43 -29.03 9.01
N PRO A 245 16.88 -30.11 9.60
CA PRO A 245 17.24 -31.47 9.18
C PRO A 245 16.89 -31.72 7.70
N PRO A 246 17.51 -32.72 7.06
CA PRO A 246 17.17 -33.12 5.69
C PRO A 246 15.68 -33.43 5.52
N ARG A 247 15.12 -33.09 4.35
CA ARG A 247 13.70 -33.31 4.00
C ARG A 247 13.56 -34.03 2.66
N GLU A 248 12.52 -34.86 2.58
CA GLU A 248 12.10 -35.50 1.33
C GLU A 248 11.37 -34.50 0.41
N GLY A 249 11.25 -34.88 -0.86
CA GLY A 249 10.49 -34.13 -1.86
C GLY A 249 11.33 -33.15 -2.66
N SER A 250 10.66 -32.16 -3.24
CA SER A 250 11.28 -31.17 -4.11
C SER A 250 10.70 -29.76 -3.93
N MET A 251 11.43 -28.77 -4.44
CA MET A 251 11.05 -27.37 -4.47
C MET A 251 11.10 -26.81 -5.89
N MET A 252 10.01 -26.22 -6.38
CA MET A 252 10.01 -25.35 -7.56
C MET A 252 10.09 -23.88 -7.11
N VAL A 253 11.07 -23.13 -7.61
CA VAL A 253 11.16 -21.68 -7.39
C VAL A 253 10.66 -20.90 -8.60
N MET A 254 9.85 -19.87 -8.35
CA MET A 254 9.24 -19.03 -9.38
C MET A 254 9.48 -17.55 -9.14
N SER A 255 10.27 -16.92 -10.00
CA SER A 255 10.59 -15.50 -9.95
C SER A 255 9.44 -14.62 -10.46
N GLY A 256 9.34 -13.38 -9.99
CA GLY A 256 8.28 -12.43 -10.37
C GLY A 256 8.42 -11.83 -11.78
N ILE A 257 7.56 -10.86 -12.08
CA ILE A 257 7.53 -10.15 -13.37
C ILE A 257 8.86 -9.44 -13.65
N ASN A 258 9.21 -9.29 -14.94
CA ASN A 258 10.43 -8.67 -15.44
C ASN A 258 11.75 -9.36 -15.01
N SER A 259 11.67 -10.60 -14.52
CA SER A 259 12.87 -11.41 -14.26
C SER A 259 13.34 -12.17 -15.49
N SER A 260 14.52 -12.77 -15.43
CA SER A 260 15.06 -13.65 -16.46
C SER A 260 15.75 -14.86 -15.84
N SER A 261 16.04 -15.88 -16.65
CA SER A 261 16.77 -17.07 -16.21
C SER A 261 18.03 -16.72 -15.42
N GLY A 262 18.13 -17.27 -14.22
CA GLY A 262 19.27 -17.06 -13.33
C GLY A 262 19.37 -15.65 -12.74
N ASN A 263 18.43 -14.74 -13.01
CA ASN A 263 18.48 -13.35 -12.55
C ASN A 263 17.18 -12.93 -11.87
N GLY A 264 17.26 -12.61 -10.57
CA GLY A 264 16.12 -12.20 -9.76
C GLY A 264 16.21 -12.70 -8.33
N GLY A 265 15.36 -12.13 -7.45
CA GLY A 265 15.39 -12.43 -6.01
C GLY A 265 15.26 -13.92 -5.69
N MET A 266 14.42 -14.65 -6.44
CA MET A 266 14.18 -16.08 -6.23
C MET A 266 15.37 -16.97 -6.56
N PHE A 267 16.30 -16.54 -7.42
CA PHE A 267 17.48 -17.35 -7.74
C PHE A 267 18.49 -17.37 -6.58
N HIS A 268 18.40 -16.42 -5.63
CA HIS A 268 19.17 -16.46 -4.37
C HIS A 268 18.62 -17.46 -3.34
N THR A 269 17.56 -18.21 -3.68
CA THR A 269 17.02 -19.26 -2.80
C THR A 269 18.04 -20.39 -2.69
N ARG A 270 18.35 -20.75 -1.45
CA ARG A 270 19.35 -21.76 -1.10
C ARG A 270 18.65 -23.01 -0.57
N PRO A 271 18.65 -24.15 -1.27
CA PRO A 271 17.85 -25.31 -0.87
C PRO A 271 18.28 -25.90 0.48
N GLU A 272 19.56 -25.79 0.86
CA GLU A 272 20.06 -26.32 2.12
C GLU A 272 19.46 -25.61 3.33
N LYS A 273 19.00 -24.36 3.16
CA LYS A 273 18.25 -23.63 4.18
C LYS A 273 16.86 -24.20 4.45
N PHE A 274 16.35 -25.04 3.56
CA PHE A 274 15.05 -25.71 3.67
C PHE A 274 15.19 -27.22 3.89
N GLY A 275 16.42 -27.71 4.09
CA GLY A 275 16.72 -29.14 4.29
C GLY A 275 16.76 -29.93 2.98
N LEU A 276 16.91 -29.24 1.85
CA LEU A 276 16.92 -29.83 0.51
C LEU A 276 18.33 -29.74 -0.10
N THR A 277 18.62 -30.59 -1.09
CA THR A 277 19.86 -30.54 -1.89
C THR A 277 19.63 -29.83 -3.23
N CYS A 278 20.71 -29.57 -3.97
CA CYS A 278 20.62 -29.05 -5.33
C CYS A 278 19.96 -30.01 -6.33
N ASP A 279 19.77 -31.29 -6.01
CA ASP A 279 19.03 -32.25 -6.84
C ASP A 279 17.52 -32.16 -6.62
N GLN A 280 17.10 -31.55 -5.51
CA GLN A 280 15.71 -31.41 -5.11
C GLN A 280 15.12 -30.02 -5.46
N ILE A 281 15.87 -29.13 -6.10
CA ILE A 281 15.40 -27.79 -6.49
C ILE A 281 15.28 -27.66 -8.01
N TYR A 282 14.15 -27.09 -8.42
CA TYR A 282 13.75 -26.86 -9.80
C TYR A 282 13.39 -25.39 -9.99
N TYR A 283 13.55 -24.87 -11.20
CA TYR A 283 13.32 -23.47 -11.51
C TYR A 283 12.30 -23.36 -12.63
N TYR A 284 11.25 -22.59 -12.38
CA TYR A 284 10.20 -22.35 -13.37
C TYR A 284 10.69 -21.44 -14.49
N SER A 285 10.33 -21.77 -15.72
CA SER A 285 10.53 -20.91 -16.88
C SER A 285 9.21 -20.39 -17.44
N TYR A 286 9.14 -19.07 -17.63
CA TYR A 286 8.04 -18.43 -18.36
C TYR A 286 8.08 -18.69 -19.88
N ALA A 287 9.22 -19.18 -20.41
CA ALA A 287 9.32 -19.56 -21.82
C ALA A 287 8.77 -20.98 -22.09
N GLY A 288 8.63 -21.80 -21.03
CA GLY A 288 8.09 -23.16 -21.08
C GLY A 288 9.11 -24.24 -20.68
N PRO A 289 8.78 -25.53 -20.86
CA PRO A 289 9.68 -26.64 -20.54
C PRO A 289 10.96 -26.61 -21.40
N GLY A 290 12.00 -27.28 -20.93
CA GLY A 290 13.30 -27.36 -21.59
C GLY A 290 14.38 -28.00 -20.71
N ASP A 291 15.57 -28.18 -21.25
CA ASP A 291 16.66 -28.97 -20.64
C ASP A 291 17.60 -28.15 -19.72
N GLY A 292 17.24 -26.91 -19.43
CA GLY A 292 18.00 -26.05 -18.52
C GLY A 292 18.07 -24.59 -18.94
N GLN A 293 18.55 -23.78 -18.01
CA GLN A 293 18.62 -22.33 -18.15
C GLN A 293 20.00 -21.80 -17.70
N PRO A 294 20.42 -20.60 -18.14
CA PRO A 294 21.59 -19.95 -17.60
C PRO A 294 21.53 -19.82 -16.07
N ARG A 295 22.57 -20.29 -15.38
CA ARG A 295 22.61 -20.29 -13.90
C ARG A 295 22.51 -18.90 -13.29
N GLY A 296 23.19 -17.91 -13.88
CA GLY A 296 23.26 -16.55 -13.35
C GLY A 296 23.72 -16.52 -11.89
N VAL A 297 22.89 -15.95 -11.01
CA VAL A 297 23.13 -15.86 -9.55
C VAL A 297 22.57 -17.05 -8.76
N ALA A 298 22.04 -18.08 -9.43
CA ALA A 298 21.49 -19.25 -8.74
C ALA A 298 22.58 -20.09 -8.07
N GLU A 299 22.32 -20.51 -6.82
CA GLU A 299 23.24 -21.38 -6.08
C GLU A 299 23.38 -22.75 -6.76
N CYS A 300 22.28 -23.34 -7.19
CA CYS A 300 22.25 -24.66 -7.82
C CYS A 300 22.16 -24.57 -9.35
N PRO A 301 22.60 -25.62 -10.08
CA PRO A 301 22.40 -25.71 -11.52
C PRO A 301 20.90 -25.70 -11.89
N ILE A 302 20.53 -24.97 -12.94
CA ILE A 302 19.16 -24.93 -13.45
C ILE A 302 19.01 -25.96 -14.57
N ARG A 303 18.39 -27.09 -14.24
CA ARG A 303 18.34 -28.29 -15.12
C ARG A 303 17.02 -28.45 -15.88
N THR A 304 16.08 -27.54 -15.68
CA THR A 304 14.73 -27.61 -16.25
C THR A 304 14.29 -26.24 -16.76
N GLY A 305 13.36 -26.26 -17.71
CA GLY A 305 12.76 -25.08 -18.32
C GLY A 305 13.65 -24.50 -19.43
N ALA A 306 13.02 -23.90 -20.45
CA ALA A 306 13.74 -23.17 -21.49
C ALA A 306 14.31 -21.85 -20.94
N PRO A 307 15.42 -21.32 -21.47
CA PRO A 307 15.90 -19.98 -21.13
C PRO A 307 14.79 -18.94 -21.37
N PHE A 308 14.56 -18.06 -20.39
CA PHE A 308 13.57 -16.99 -20.50
C PHE A 308 14.16 -15.63 -20.15
N GLU A 309 13.71 -14.63 -20.90
CA GLU A 309 13.91 -13.20 -20.66
C GLU A 309 12.67 -12.52 -20.05
N ALA A 310 12.81 -11.26 -19.66
CA ALA A 310 11.74 -10.44 -19.07
C ALA A 310 10.45 -10.44 -19.90
N VAL A 311 10.53 -10.41 -21.22
CA VAL A 311 9.38 -10.43 -22.13
C VAL A 311 8.51 -11.68 -21.98
N HIS A 312 9.07 -12.81 -21.53
CA HIS A 312 8.26 -14.01 -21.30
C HIS A 312 7.33 -13.87 -20.10
N THR A 313 7.69 -13.03 -19.14
CA THR A 313 6.82 -12.72 -17.99
C THR A 313 5.61 -11.87 -18.35
N HIS A 314 5.56 -11.36 -19.59
CA HIS A 314 4.51 -10.50 -20.13
C HIS A 314 3.35 -11.27 -20.77
N ARG A 315 3.51 -12.59 -20.98
CA ARG A 315 2.50 -13.48 -21.57
C ARG A 315 1.17 -13.49 -20.78
N PRO A 316 0.02 -13.87 -21.37
CA PRO A 316 -1.25 -13.97 -20.63
C PRO A 316 -1.16 -14.86 -19.38
N MET A 317 -1.89 -14.53 -18.31
CA MET A 317 -1.85 -15.27 -17.04
C MET A 317 -2.26 -16.73 -17.20
N ALA A 318 -3.26 -17.01 -18.05
CA ALA A 318 -3.72 -18.36 -18.33
C ALA A 318 -2.61 -19.22 -18.96
N GLU A 319 -1.83 -18.64 -19.89
CA GLU A 319 -0.68 -19.32 -20.51
C GLU A 319 0.41 -19.59 -19.48
N GLN A 320 0.77 -18.59 -18.66
CA GLN A 320 1.77 -18.77 -17.60
C GLN A 320 1.38 -19.88 -16.61
N ALA A 321 0.10 -19.92 -16.22
CA ALA A 321 -0.43 -20.95 -15.32
C ALA A 321 -0.40 -22.36 -15.96
N ALA A 322 -0.69 -22.47 -17.26
CA ALA A 322 -0.59 -23.72 -18.00
C ALA A 322 0.86 -24.21 -18.12
N LEU A 323 1.80 -23.32 -18.46
CA LEU A 323 3.23 -23.64 -18.50
C LEU A 323 3.77 -24.07 -17.14
N PHE A 324 3.26 -23.46 -16.07
CA PHE A 324 3.61 -23.87 -14.71
C PHE A 324 3.09 -25.28 -14.42
N ALA A 325 1.82 -25.55 -14.70
CA ALA A 325 1.19 -26.87 -14.52
C ALA A 325 1.91 -27.98 -15.30
N GLU A 326 2.40 -27.68 -16.51
CA GLU A 326 3.22 -28.59 -17.30
C GLU A 326 4.56 -28.88 -16.62
N GLN A 327 5.30 -27.85 -16.21
CA GLN A 327 6.64 -27.99 -15.63
C GLN A 327 6.65 -28.62 -14.24
N VAL A 328 5.54 -28.58 -13.50
CA VAL A 328 5.43 -29.26 -12.20
C VAL A 328 4.94 -30.71 -12.30
N ARG A 329 4.47 -31.18 -13.46
CA ARG A 329 3.72 -32.45 -13.59
C ARG A 329 4.47 -33.67 -13.08
N ASP A 330 5.74 -33.76 -13.43
CA ASP A 330 6.57 -34.95 -13.19
C ASP A 330 7.61 -34.73 -12.09
N LEU A 331 7.45 -33.66 -11.29
CA LEU A 331 8.39 -33.36 -10.21
C LEU A 331 8.19 -34.27 -8.99
N PRO A 332 9.26 -34.67 -8.29
CA PRO A 332 9.17 -35.53 -7.11
C PRO A 332 8.33 -34.92 -5.99
N ARG A 333 7.48 -35.74 -5.37
CA ARG A 333 6.64 -35.34 -4.23
C ARG A 333 7.29 -35.69 -2.89
N PRO A 334 6.98 -34.96 -1.79
CA PRO A 334 6.09 -33.79 -1.73
C PRO A 334 6.67 -32.58 -2.48
N LEU A 335 5.83 -31.88 -3.24
CA LEU A 335 6.24 -30.72 -4.04
C LEU A 335 5.87 -29.41 -3.34
N MET A 336 6.90 -28.62 -3.02
CA MET A 336 6.76 -27.25 -2.55
C MET A 336 7.01 -26.27 -3.70
N VAL A 337 6.17 -25.25 -3.82
CA VAL A 337 6.35 -24.17 -4.80
C VAL A 337 6.55 -22.86 -4.06
N MET A 338 7.68 -22.22 -4.29
CA MET A 338 8.01 -20.91 -3.73
C MET A 338 7.90 -19.85 -4.82
N ALA A 339 6.87 -19.01 -4.73
CA ALA A 339 6.50 -18.06 -5.76
C ALA A 339 6.59 -16.62 -5.23
N HIS A 340 7.28 -15.76 -5.98
CA HIS A 340 7.52 -14.37 -5.59
C HIS A 340 6.73 -13.36 -6.43
N SER A 341 6.08 -12.41 -5.76
CA SER A 341 5.36 -11.30 -6.39
C SER A 341 4.33 -11.81 -7.40
N HIS A 342 4.40 -11.37 -8.67
CA HIS A 342 3.58 -11.86 -9.79
C HIS A 342 3.46 -13.38 -9.89
N ALA A 343 4.54 -14.13 -9.63
CA ALA A 343 4.50 -15.60 -9.70
C ALA A 343 3.53 -16.22 -8.68
N ALA A 344 3.26 -15.53 -7.56
CA ALA A 344 2.29 -15.99 -6.59
C ALA A 344 0.88 -16.05 -7.20
N TRP A 345 0.53 -15.10 -8.09
CA TRP A 345 -0.73 -15.13 -8.82
C TRP A 345 -0.77 -16.27 -9.85
N VAL A 346 0.34 -16.54 -10.54
CA VAL A 346 0.46 -17.64 -11.51
C VAL A 346 0.26 -18.99 -10.82
N ALA A 347 1.05 -19.24 -9.76
CA ALA A 347 0.98 -20.47 -8.98
C ALA A 347 -0.41 -20.66 -8.35
N TRP A 348 -0.99 -19.61 -7.77
CA TRP A 348 -2.33 -19.67 -7.20
C TRP A 348 -3.38 -20.01 -8.26
N THR A 349 -3.35 -19.33 -9.41
CA THR A 349 -4.31 -19.57 -10.50
C THR A 349 -4.27 -21.02 -10.97
N ALA A 350 -3.08 -21.59 -11.12
CA ALA A 350 -2.91 -22.99 -11.51
C ALA A 350 -3.40 -23.98 -10.45
N VAL A 351 -2.99 -23.80 -9.20
CA VAL A 351 -3.29 -24.74 -8.12
C VAL A 351 -4.76 -24.65 -7.68
N ALA A 352 -5.27 -23.44 -7.45
CA ALA A 352 -6.67 -23.22 -7.11
C ALA A 352 -7.59 -23.62 -8.27
N GLY A 353 -7.13 -23.49 -9.52
CA GLY A 353 -7.82 -23.94 -10.72
C GLY A 353 -7.76 -25.46 -10.99
N GLY A 354 -7.03 -26.23 -10.17
CA GLY A 354 -6.90 -27.68 -10.34
C GLY A 354 -5.99 -28.13 -11.49
N MET A 355 -5.22 -27.22 -12.10
CA MET A 355 -4.29 -27.53 -13.19
C MET A 355 -3.00 -28.20 -12.70
N ALA A 356 -2.61 -27.94 -11.44
CA ALA A 356 -1.38 -28.44 -10.83
C ALA A 356 -1.69 -29.25 -9.54
N PRO A 357 -2.38 -30.40 -9.63
CA PRO A 357 -2.83 -31.19 -8.48
C PRO A 357 -1.70 -31.80 -7.63
N GLN A 358 -0.49 -31.87 -8.16
CA GLN A 358 0.70 -32.43 -7.51
C GLN A 358 1.39 -31.46 -6.54
N VAL A 359 0.99 -30.19 -6.49
CA VAL A 359 1.54 -29.21 -5.55
C VAL A 359 0.99 -29.45 -4.15
N ASP A 360 1.87 -29.74 -3.19
CA ASP A 360 1.51 -30.01 -1.80
C ASP A 360 1.59 -28.75 -0.93
N VAL A 361 2.55 -27.87 -1.22
CA VAL A 361 2.82 -26.65 -0.45
C VAL A 361 3.02 -25.43 -1.34
N LEU A 362 2.33 -24.33 -1.03
CA LEU A 362 2.54 -23.01 -1.62
C LEU A 362 3.21 -22.05 -0.62
N VAL A 363 4.37 -21.51 -0.99
CA VAL A 363 5.04 -20.42 -0.29
C VAL A 363 4.93 -19.16 -1.15
N LEU A 364 4.08 -18.23 -0.72
CA LEU A 364 3.80 -16.99 -1.44
C LEU A 364 4.64 -15.86 -0.83
N ASN A 365 5.68 -15.43 -1.54
CA ASN A 365 6.55 -14.33 -1.11
C ASN A 365 6.07 -13.02 -1.71
N GLY A 366 5.66 -12.10 -0.85
CA GLY A 366 5.17 -10.77 -1.21
C GLY A 366 3.92 -10.80 -2.10
N PRO A 367 2.91 -11.67 -1.86
CA PRO A 367 1.69 -11.61 -2.65
C PRO A 367 0.96 -10.29 -2.38
N PHE A 368 0.45 -9.67 -3.43
CA PHE A 368 -0.48 -8.56 -3.30
C PHE A 368 -1.90 -9.09 -3.47
N ARG A 369 -2.67 -9.08 -2.37
CA ARG A 369 -4.06 -9.55 -2.38
C ARG A 369 -4.98 -8.69 -3.24
N GLN A 370 -4.63 -7.42 -3.41
CA GLN A 370 -5.48 -6.44 -4.06
C GLN A 370 -4.65 -5.34 -4.71
N SER A 371 -5.26 -4.63 -5.64
CA SER A 371 -4.85 -3.32 -6.09
C SER A 371 -6.02 -2.34 -5.88
N ILE A 372 -5.72 -1.05 -5.66
CA ILE A 372 -6.74 0.01 -5.58
C ILE A 372 -6.69 0.95 -6.77
N GLN A 373 -5.75 0.74 -7.68
CA GLN A 373 -5.55 1.55 -8.87
C GLN A 373 -5.40 0.67 -10.10
N GLY A 374 -5.86 1.19 -11.22
CA GLY A 374 -5.64 0.64 -12.54
C GLY A 374 -5.53 1.77 -13.55
N TYR A 375 -5.37 1.42 -14.82
CA TYR A 375 -5.22 2.37 -15.90
C TYR A 375 -5.90 1.88 -17.19
N PRO A 376 -6.57 2.78 -17.94
CA PRO A 376 -7.23 2.42 -19.19
C PRO A 376 -6.21 1.98 -20.24
N PRO A 377 -6.60 1.21 -21.28
CA PRO A 377 -5.74 0.90 -22.40
C PRO A 377 -5.20 2.16 -23.12
N PRO A 378 -4.11 2.04 -23.90
CA PRO A 378 -3.59 3.15 -24.70
C PRO A 378 -4.68 3.73 -25.61
N GLY A 379 -4.71 5.06 -25.73
CA GLY A 379 -5.67 5.76 -26.59
C GLY A 379 -7.12 5.80 -26.09
N GLN A 380 -7.50 5.02 -25.07
CA GLN A 380 -8.87 4.99 -24.55
C GLN A 380 -9.06 5.98 -23.40
N ASN A 381 -10.17 6.71 -23.41
CA ASN A 381 -10.57 7.57 -22.29
C ASN A 381 -11.14 6.72 -21.14
N GLY A 382 -11.00 7.21 -19.91
CA GLY A 382 -11.49 6.54 -18.71
C GLY A 382 -10.79 7.07 -17.45
N PRO A 383 -11.31 6.79 -16.24
CA PRO A 383 -10.68 7.21 -15.00
C PRO A 383 -9.21 6.80 -14.95
N GLY A 384 -8.33 7.74 -14.60
CA GLY A 384 -6.90 7.49 -14.56
C GLY A 384 -6.18 7.69 -15.89
N LYS A 385 -6.84 8.23 -16.94
CA LYS A 385 -6.26 8.37 -18.28
C LYS A 385 -4.91 9.09 -18.26
N THR A 386 -4.86 10.29 -17.69
CA THR A 386 -3.63 11.10 -17.65
C THR A 386 -2.52 10.39 -16.87
N ALA A 387 -2.85 9.79 -15.73
CA ALA A 387 -1.87 9.09 -14.91
C ALA A 387 -1.34 7.82 -15.59
N GLY A 388 -2.19 7.10 -16.34
CA GLY A 388 -1.80 5.97 -17.19
C GLY A 388 -0.90 6.37 -18.35
N ASP A 389 -1.15 7.52 -19.00
CA ASP A 389 -0.26 8.04 -20.04
C ASP A 389 1.11 8.44 -19.47
N LEU A 390 1.11 9.12 -18.32
CA LEU A 390 2.34 9.49 -17.61
C LEU A 390 3.10 8.25 -17.11
N LEU A 391 2.40 7.20 -16.70
CA LEU A 391 2.97 5.90 -16.34
C LEU A 391 3.72 5.32 -17.54
N ARG A 392 3.09 5.23 -18.72
CA ARG A 392 3.72 4.72 -19.96
C ARG A 392 4.98 5.50 -20.31
N LEU A 393 4.91 6.84 -20.25
CA LEU A 393 6.06 7.70 -20.49
C LEU A 393 7.18 7.46 -19.46
N SER A 394 6.83 7.35 -18.18
CA SER A 394 7.79 7.16 -17.09
C SER A 394 8.46 5.79 -17.14
N VAL A 395 7.72 4.75 -17.53
CA VAL A 395 8.24 3.40 -17.69
C VAL A 395 9.20 3.34 -18.88
N HIS A 396 8.88 3.99 -20.00
CA HIS A 396 9.80 4.08 -21.12
C HIS A 396 11.15 4.72 -20.70
N LEU A 397 11.09 5.80 -19.93
CA LEU A 397 12.29 6.41 -19.35
C LEU A 397 13.01 5.49 -18.36
N GLY A 398 12.27 4.76 -17.52
CA GLY A 398 12.86 3.79 -16.58
C GLY A 398 13.50 2.59 -17.27
N ASN A 399 12.98 2.16 -18.40
CA ASN A 399 13.53 1.06 -19.20
C ASN A 399 14.88 1.43 -19.83
N LEU A 400 15.12 2.73 -20.13
CA LEU A 400 16.46 3.21 -20.50
C LEU A 400 17.50 2.98 -19.39
N PHE A 401 17.05 2.78 -18.15
CA PHE A 401 17.88 2.47 -16.99
C PHE A 401 17.66 1.03 -16.45
N GLY A 402 17.09 0.13 -17.25
CA GLY A 402 17.00 -1.30 -16.94
C GLY A 402 15.83 -1.74 -16.05
N ALA A 403 14.76 -0.95 -15.93
CA ALA A 403 13.57 -1.34 -15.15
C ALA A 403 12.70 -2.44 -15.80
N ASN A 404 12.82 -2.61 -17.13
CA ASN A 404 12.18 -3.63 -17.98
C ASN A 404 10.68 -3.88 -17.75
N HIS A 405 9.90 -2.85 -17.38
CA HIS A 405 8.46 -2.98 -17.19
C HIS A 405 7.69 -2.66 -18.48
N GLU A 406 6.62 -3.40 -18.74
CA GLU A 406 5.74 -3.18 -19.89
C GLU A 406 4.28 -3.08 -19.39
N PRO A 407 3.77 -1.85 -19.16
CA PRO A 407 2.48 -1.63 -18.51
C PRO A 407 1.30 -2.17 -19.33
N ASP A 408 1.46 -2.32 -20.64
CA ASP A 408 0.41 -2.84 -21.52
C ASP A 408 0.68 -4.27 -22.01
N SER A 409 1.59 -4.99 -21.37
CA SER A 409 1.72 -6.43 -21.57
C SER A 409 0.42 -7.17 -21.22
N PRO A 410 0.11 -8.29 -21.89
CA PRO A 410 -1.06 -9.11 -21.54
C PRO A 410 -1.18 -9.40 -20.04
N ALA A 411 -0.11 -9.86 -19.39
CA ALA A 411 -0.07 -10.07 -17.94
C ALA A 411 -0.41 -8.81 -17.13
N ALA A 412 0.21 -7.67 -17.44
CA ALA A 412 -0.02 -6.42 -16.71
C ALA A 412 -1.46 -5.92 -16.92
N ARG A 413 -2.01 -6.06 -18.12
CA ARG A 413 -3.41 -5.71 -18.42
C ARG A 413 -4.40 -6.56 -17.60
N GLU A 414 -4.10 -7.85 -17.44
CA GLU A 414 -4.93 -8.79 -16.68
C GLU A 414 -4.79 -8.66 -15.16
N THR A 415 -3.67 -8.14 -14.64
CA THR A 415 -3.38 -8.17 -13.19
C THR A 415 -3.17 -6.80 -12.52
N LEU A 416 -2.58 -5.84 -13.22
CA LEU A 416 -2.20 -4.53 -12.68
C LEU A 416 -3.11 -3.41 -13.19
N ALA A 417 -3.45 -3.43 -14.47
CA ALA A 417 -4.31 -2.42 -15.08
C ALA A 417 -5.78 -2.56 -14.64
N ASP A 418 -6.20 -3.75 -14.22
CA ASP A 418 -7.48 -4.02 -13.57
C ASP A 418 -7.30 -4.07 -12.04
N PRO A 419 -7.81 -3.10 -11.27
CA PRO A 419 -7.66 -3.08 -9.82
C PRO A 419 -8.36 -4.28 -9.13
N THR A 420 -9.31 -4.94 -9.79
CA THR A 420 -10.08 -6.05 -9.20
C THR A 420 -9.40 -7.41 -9.35
N ALA A 421 -8.47 -7.55 -10.29
CA ALA A 421 -7.90 -8.84 -10.66
C ALA A 421 -7.16 -9.57 -9.54
N PRO A 422 -6.28 -8.93 -8.72
CA PRO A 422 -5.60 -9.66 -7.65
C PRO A 422 -6.58 -10.22 -6.61
N THR A 423 -7.66 -9.49 -6.33
CA THR A 423 -8.70 -9.97 -5.41
C THR A 423 -9.46 -11.15 -6.01
N ALA A 424 -9.79 -11.09 -7.30
CA ALA A 424 -10.47 -12.17 -8.00
C ALA A 424 -9.63 -13.46 -8.05
N ILE A 425 -8.31 -13.35 -8.26
CA ILE A 425 -7.38 -14.49 -8.27
C ILE A 425 -7.42 -15.21 -6.92
N PHE A 426 -7.26 -14.48 -5.81
CA PHE A 426 -7.25 -15.06 -4.46
C PHE A 426 -8.64 -15.41 -3.90
N ALA A 427 -9.73 -15.04 -4.59
CA ALA A 427 -11.08 -15.42 -4.19
C ALA A 427 -11.37 -16.91 -4.42
N ARG A 428 -10.65 -17.56 -5.35
CA ARG A 428 -10.77 -19.01 -5.57
C ARG A 428 -10.02 -19.76 -4.46
N PRO A 429 -10.68 -20.67 -3.70
CA PRO A 429 -10.05 -21.40 -2.62
C PRO A 429 -9.04 -22.42 -3.14
N LEU A 430 -8.03 -22.72 -2.33
CA LEU A 430 -7.10 -23.82 -2.60
C LEU A 430 -7.78 -25.18 -2.34
N PRO A 431 -7.35 -26.26 -3.03
CA PRO A 431 -7.84 -27.62 -2.76
C PRO A 431 -7.50 -28.07 -1.32
N PRO A 432 -8.32 -28.92 -0.66
CA PRO A 432 -8.16 -29.31 0.75
C PRO A 432 -6.82 -29.96 1.16
N GLY A 433 -6.04 -30.46 0.19
CA GLY A 433 -4.72 -31.05 0.43
C GLY A 433 -3.54 -30.07 0.31
N VAL A 434 -3.77 -28.85 -0.18
CA VAL A 434 -2.70 -27.88 -0.43
C VAL A 434 -2.53 -26.97 0.78
N ARG A 435 -1.33 -26.99 1.36
CA ARG A 435 -0.96 -26.11 2.47
C ARG A 435 -0.37 -24.82 1.91
N ALA A 436 -0.65 -23.67 2.52
CA ALA A 436 -0.13 -22.40 2.02
C ALA A 436 0.31 -21.43 3.13
N ILE A 437 1.42 -20.75 2.86
CA ILE A 437 1.97 -19.65 3.68
C ILE A 437 2.15 -18.39 2.84
N ALA A 438 1.81 -17.24 3.40
CA ALA A 438 2.12 -15.93 2.82
C ALA A 438 3.15 -15.16 3.67
N VAL A 439 4.21 -14.69 3.00
CA VAL A 439 5.31 -13.92 3.59
C VAL A 439 5.33 -12.52 3.03
N HIS A 440 5.05 -11.50 3.83
CA HIS A 440 4.96 -10.11 3.37
C HIS A 440 6.13 -9.26 3.86
N ALA A 441 6.55 -8.29 3.06
CA ALA A 441 7.46 -7.24 3.52
C ALA A 441 6.67 -6.09 4.17
N THR A 442 7.20 -5.57 5.28
CA THR A 442 6.61 -4.42 6.00
C THR A 442 6.50 -3.18 5.09
N VAL A 443 7.46 -3.03 4.16
CA VAL A 443 7.51 -1.90 3.23
C VAL A 443 6.41 -1.93 2.16
N ASP A 444 5.76 -3.08 1.93
CA ASP A 444 4.68 -3.24 0.94
C ASP A 444 3.30 -2.96 1.53
N LEU A 445 3.18 -2.97 2.86
CA LEU A 445 1.88 -2.87 3.53
C LEU A 445 1.07 -1.60 3.19
N PRO A 446 1.67 -0.42 2.96
CA PRO A 446 0.91 0.74 2.51
C PRO A 446 0.14 0.49 1.20
N LEU A 447 0.67 -0.37 0.33
CA LEU A 447 0.05 -0.76 -0.95
C LEU A 447 -1.06 -1.81 -0.80
N GLN A 448 -1.32 -2.31 0.41
CA GLN A 448 -2.36 -3.30 0.70
C GLN A 448 -3.44 -2.72 1.64
N PRO A 449 -4.28 -1.77 1.16
CA PRO A 449 -5.14 -1.00 2.05
C PRO A 449 -6.23 -1.73 2.83
N SER A 450 -6.69 -2.87 2.35
CA SER A 450 -7.71 -3.69 3.00
C SER A 450 -7.08 -4.83 3.81
N GLY A 451 -5.77 -4.73 4.06
CA GLY A 451 -4.99 -5.74 4.74
C GLY A 451 -4.25 -6.69 3.81
N TRP A 452 -3.23 -7.32 4.36
CA TRP A 452 -2.29 -8.19 3.66
C TRP A 452 -2.61 -9.69 3.81
N ARG A 453 -3.46 -10.05 4.78
CA ARG A 453 -3.78 -11.46 5.07
C ARG A 453 -4.61 -12.09 3.95
N LEU A 454 -4.20 -13.29 3.55
CA LEU A 454 -4.89 -14.19 2.63
C LEU A 454 -5.70 -15.25 3.40
N PRO A 455 -6.76 -15.82 2.81
CA PRO A 455 -7.56 -16.90 3.41
C PRO A 455 -6.83 -18.26 3.29
N ILE A 456 -5.71 -18.41 3.99
CA ILE A 456 -4.82 -19.59 3.95
C ILE A 456 -4.42 -20.05 5.34
N GLU A 457 -3.78 -21.22 5.43
CA GLU A 457 -3.30 -21.83 6.69
C GLU A 457 -2.43 -20.87 7.50
N HIS A 458 -1.49 -20.18 6.86
CA HIS A 458 -0.53 -19.33 7.57
C HIS A 458 -0.27 -17.98 6.89
N ASN A 459 -0.36 -16.91 7.67
CA ASN A 459 0.02 -15.56 7.28
C ASN A 459 1.09 -15.06 8.26
N THR A 460 2.33 -14.91 7.81
CA THR A 460 3.45 -14.51 8.68
C THR A 460 3.28 -13.09 9.19
N CYS A 461 3.90 -12.75 10.32
CA CYS A 461 4.05 -11.35 10.69
C CYS A 461 4.91 -10.63 9.64
N PRO A 462 4.53 -9.45 9.12
CA PRO A 462 5.30 -8.80 8.06
C PRO A 462 6.77 -8.59 8.43
N LEU A 463 7.66 -8.99 7.53
CA LEU A 463 9.09 -9.00 7.74
C LEU A 463 9.71 -7.63 7.45
N ARG A 464 10.74 -7.23 8.20
CA ARG A 464 11.48 -5.95 7.99
C ARG A 464 12.55 -6.11 6.91
N VAL A 465 12.14 -6.60 5.75
CA VAL A 465 12.99 -6.81 4.57
C VAL A 465 12.39 -6.06 3.38
N ALA A 466 13.17 -5.84 2.32
CA ALA A 466 12.63 -5.30 1.08
C ALA A 466 11.86 -6.39 0.31
N HIS A 467 10.86 -5.98 -0.48
CA HIS A 467 10.07 -6.89 -1.34
C HIS A 467 10.96 -7.83 -2.18
N SER A 468 11.98 -7.28 -2.83
CA SER A 468 12.94 -8.02 -3.66
C SER A 468 13.83 -9.00 -2.90
N SER A 469 14.00 -8.78 -1.60
CA SER A 469 14.89 -9.56 -0.73
C SER A 469 14.16 -10.65 0.04
N LEU A 470 12.82 -10.72 -0.04
CA LEU A 470 12.03 -11.75 0.63
C LEU A 470 12.56 -13.17 0.33
N PRO A 471 12.80 -13.58 -0.93
CA PRO A 471 13.17 -14.97 -1.20
C PRO A 471 14.47 -15.46 -0.55
N GLY A 472 15.48 -14.60 -0.48
CA GLY A 472 16.81 -14.96 0.03
C GLY A 472 17.04 -14.67 1.53
N SER A 473 16.09 -14.01 2.19
CA SER A 473 16.28 -13.55 3.57
C SER A 473 16.13 -14.69 4.60
N ASP A 474 16.97 -14.67 5.64
CA ASP A 474 16.92 -15.65 6.74
C ASP A 474 15.56 -15.63 7.47
N ALA A 475 14.94 -14.46 7.62
CA ALA A 475 13.63 -14.34 8.23
C ALA A 475 12.52 -15.05 7.43
N THR A 476 12.55 -14.99 6.10
CA THR A 476 11.62 -15.78 5.26
C THR A 476 11.89 -17.27 5.42
N THR A 477 13.16 -17.68 5.38
CA THR A 477 13.55 -19.08 5.59
C THR A 477 13.04 -19.60 6.93
N GLU A 478 13.20 -18.84 8.01
CA GLU A 478 12.75 -19.23 9.34
C GLU A 478 11.24 -19.48 9.39
N GLU A 479 10.44 -18.53 8.90
CA GLU A 479 8.98 -18.66 8.90
C GLU A 479 8.49 -19.83 8.04
N VAL A 480 9.10 -20.02 6.86
CA VAL A 480 8.78 -21.17 5.99
C VAL A 480 9.15 -22.47 6.67
N ASN A 481 10.32 -22.58 7.30
CA ASN A 481 10.71 -23.79 8.02
C ASN A 481 9.78 -24.07 9.19
N ARG A 482 9.41 -23.06 10.00
CA ARG A 482 8.42 -23.23 11.07
C ARG A 482 7.10 -23.77 10.53
N PHE A 483 6.62 -23.21 9.43
CA PHE A 483 5.39 -23.65 8.79
C PHE A 483 5.47 -25.09 8.27
N LEU A 484 6.57 -25.46 7.61
CA LEU A 484 6.82 -26.84 7.17
C LEU A 484 6.85 -27.81 8.36
N ASP A 485 7.49 -27.40 9.46
CA ASP A 485 7.55 -28.16 10.73
C ASP A 485 6.25 -28.12 11.55
N ARG A 486 5.18 -27.49 11.04
CA ARG A 486 3.90 -27.25 11.76
C ARG A 486 4.06 -26.54 13.10
N ARG A 487 5.10 -25.72 13.25
CA ARG A 487 5.29 -24.83 14.39
C ARG A 487 4.40 -23.59 14.24
N PRO A 488 3.83 -23.08 15.34
CA PRO A 488 3.01 -21.87 15.28
C PRO A 488 3.83 -20.65 14.84
N PRO A 489 3.22 -19.61 14.25
CA PRO A 489 3.93 -18.35 13.98
C PRO A 489 4.44 -17.71 15.28
N PRO A 490 5.54 -16.94 15.23
CA PRO A 490 5.89 -16.05 16.33
C PRO A 490 4.79 -14.98 16.53
N PRO A 491 4.67 -14.41 17.75
CA PRO A 491 3.73 -13.32 17.99
C PRO A 491 4.08 -12.10 17.12
N CYS A 492 3.06 -11.49 16.52
CA CYS A 492 3.26 -10.28 15.73
C CYS A 492 3.16 -9.04 16.62
N PRO A 493 4.24 -8.29 16.85
CA PRO A 493 4.18 -7.13 17.72
C PRO A 493 3.28 -6.05 17.11
N PRO A 494 2.52 -5.30 17.93
CA PRO A 494 1.54 -4.34 17.44
C PRO A 494 2.18 -3.23 16.60
N TRP A 495 3.46 -2.91 16.80
CA TRP A 495 4.14 -1.87 16.03
C TRP A 495 4.47 -2.28 14.59
N ARG A 496 4.35 -3.57 14.24
CA ARG A 496 4.79 -4.06 12.92
C ARG A 496 4.01 -3.44 11.76
N ASP A 497 2.75 -3.11 12.00
CA ASP A 497 1.88 -2.48 11.01
C ASP A 497 1.63 -0.99 11.27
N TRP A 498 2.21 -0.36 12.31
CA TRP A 498 1.98 1.06 12.63
C TRP A 498 2.34 2.03 11.49
N GLY A 499 3.29 1.66 10.64
CA GLY A 499 3.62 2.45 9.45
C GLY A 499 2.46 2.56 8.45
N VAL A 500 1.54 1.60 8.46
CA VAL A 500 0.36 1.57 7.59
C VAL A 500 -0.59 2.72 7.90
N PRO A 501 -1.23 2.83 9.09
CA PRO A 501 -2.17 3.90 9.37
C PRO A 501 -1.52 5.29 9.25
N MET A 502 -0.22 5.41 9.58
CA MET A 502 0.51 6.69 9.46
C MET A 502 0.71 7.15 8.01
N THR A 503 0.72 6.22 7.06
CA THR A 503 0.97 6.52 5.63
C THR A 503 -0.31 6.57 4.80
N ARG A 504 -1.45 6.11 5.34
CA ARG A 504 -2.76 6.09 4.68
C ARG A 504 -3.22 7.44 4.15
N GLY A 505 -3.02 8.52 4.91
CA GLY A 505 -3.36 9.87 4.44
C GLY A 505 -2.64 10.27 3.15
N PHE A 506 -1.48 9.66 2.87
CA PHE A 506 -0.66 9.97 1.70
C PHE A 506 -1.02 9.15 0.46
N THR A 507 -1.87 8.13 0.57
CA THR A 507 -2.21 7.24 -0.55
C THR A 507 -3.18 7.89 -1.53
N VAL A 508 -3.30 7.33 -2.72
CA VAL A 508 -4.29 7.74 -3.73
C VAL A 508 -5.73 7.30 -3.39
N PRO A 509 -6.76 8.06 -3.80
CA PRO A 509 -8.16 7.64 -3.68
C PRO A 509 -8.45 6.49 -4.65
N ALA A 510 -9.12 5.44 -4.17
CA ALA A 510 -9.43 4.27 -5.00
C ALA A 510 -10.31 4.65 -6.22
N THR A 511 -10.03 4.04 -7.37
CA THR A 511 -10.82 4.21 -8.60
C THR A 511 -12.21 3.58 -8.49
N ARG A 512 -12.36 2.56 -7.63
CA ARG A 512 -13.63 2.01 -7.17
C ARG A 512 -13.52 1.63 -5.70
N THR A 513 -14.59 1.80 -4.93
CA THR A 513 -14.64 1.32 -3.55
C THR A 513 -14.56 -0.20 -3.58
N PRO A 514 -13.50 -0.83 -3.03
CA PRO A 514 -13.45 -2.28 -2.98
C PRO A 514 -14.60 -2.80 -2.11
N PRO A 515 -15.20 -3.96 -2.45
CA PRO A 515 -16.16 -4.60 -1.56
C PRO A 515 -15.52 -4.81 -0.19
N ARG A 516 -16.25 -4.47 0.88
CA ARG A 516 -15.80 -4.61 2.27
C ARG A 516 -15.36 -6.05 2.48
N ALA A 517 -14.11 -6.27 2.88
CA ALA A 517 -13.68 -7.61 3.27
C ALA A 517 -14.62 -8.08 4.41
N PRO A 518 -15.13 -9.32 4.38
CA PRO A 518 -15.96 -9.81 5.46
C PRO A 518 -15.19 -9.70 6.78
N PRO A 519 -15.86 -9.30 7.88
CA PRO A 519 -15.22 -9.24 9.19
C PRO A 519 -14.62 -10.62 9.48
N HIS A 520 -13.37 -10.61 9.93
CA HIS A 520 -12.57 -11.79 10.21
C HIS A 520 -13.41 -12.94 10.77
N SER A 521 -13.71 -13.94 9.94
CA SER A 521 -14.05 -15.25 10.45
C SER A 521 -12.78 -15.74 11.12
N THR A 522 -12.78 -15.69 12.45
CA THR A 522 -11.89 -16.51 13.24
C THR A 522 -12.18 -17.94 12.81
N VAL A 523 -11.35 -18.49 11.93
CA VAL A 523 -11.30 -19.94 11.73
C VAL A 523 -11.03 -20.49 13.12
N PRO A 524 -11.94 -21.30 13.70
CA PRO A 524 -11.73 -21.86 15.01
C PRO A 524 -10.44 -22.69 14.90
N VAL A 525 -9.43 -22.33 15.69
CA VAL A 525 -8.24 -23.18 15.86
C VAL A 525 -8.76 -24.51 16.43
N PRO A 526 -8.68 -25.63 15.68
CA PRO A 526 -9.06 -26.92 16.22
C PRO A 526 -8.04 -27.26 17.32
N GLY A 527 -8.49 -27.32 18.57
CA GLY A 527 -7.64 -27.77 19.68
C GLY A 527 -7.60 -26.88 20.92
N SER A 528 -8.18 -25.67 20.92
CA SER A 528 -8.31 -24.90 22.18
C SER A 528 -9.51 -25.37 23.01
N SER A 529 -9.44 -26.61 23.51
CA SER A 529 -10.31 -27.05 24.60
C SER A 529 -9.94 -26.26 25.86
N ARG A 530 -10.57 -25.10 26.06
CA ARG A 530 -10.68 -24.53 27.40
C ARG A 530 -11.53 -25.49 28.22
N ARG A 531 -10.87 -26.45 28.86
CA ARG A 531 -11.43 -27.23 29.98
C ARG A 531 -11.91 -26.21 31.01
N ARG A 532 -13.22 -25.93 31.04
CA ARG A 532 -13.86 -25.36 32.22
C ARG A 532 -13.71 -26.38 33.33
N TRP A 533 -12.82 -26.09 34.26
CA TRP A 533 -12.83 -26.68 35.60
C TRP A 533 -14.25 -26.55 36.18
N ARG A 534 -14.94 -27.67 36.36
CA ARG A 534 -16.13 -27.77 37.20
C ARG A 534 -15.67 -28.28 38.56
N GLY A 535 -15.76 -27.43 39.59
CA GLY A 535 -15.71 -27.88 40.98
C GLY A 535 -17.04 -28.55 41.39
N PRO A 536 -17.04 -29.43 42.41
CA PRO A 536 -18.18 -30.27 42.74
C PRO A 536 -19.07 -29.61 43.81
N CYS A 537 -20.39 -29.61 43.59
CA CYS A 537 -21.37 -29.51 44.67
C CYS A 537 -22.25 -30.76 44.64
N ARG A 538 -22.27 -31.46 45.78
CA ARG A 538 -23.07 -32.66 46.07
C ARG A 538 -24.42 -32.27 46.71
N ALA A 539 -25.38 -33.17 46.51
CA ALA A 539 -26.62 -33.43 47.25
C ALA A 539 -27.73 -32.36 47.15
N GLY A 540 -29.01 -32.68 46.95
CA GLY A 540 -29.73 -33.94 47.05
C GLY A 540 -31.14 -33.84 46.42
N PRO A 541 -32.02 -34.84 46.62
CA PRO A 541 -32.98 -35.34 45.60
C PRO A 541 -34.43 -34.88 45.83
N THR A 542 -35.30 -35.04 44.81
CA THR A 542 -36.59 -35.79 44.90
C THR A 542 -37.52 -35.63 43.68
N HIS A 543 -38.19 -36.75 43.34
CA HIS A 543 -39.47 -36.99 42.62
C HIS A 543 -39.67 -36.49 41.16
N ALA A 544 -39.84 -37.38 40.16
CA ALA A 544 -41.08 -38.08 39.72
C ALA A 544 -42.16 -37.07 39.26
N THR A 545 -42.69 -37.03 38.02
CA THR A 545 -43.43 -37.99 37.18
C THR A 545 -43.69 -37.33 35.80
N ALA A 546 -43.49 -37.99 34.66
CA ALA A 546 -44.47 -38.70 33.81
C ALA A 546 -45.38 -37.83 32.87
N ALA A 547 -45.48 -38.33 31.61
CA ALA A 547 -46.48 -38.05 30.56
C ALA A 547 -46.51 -36.63 29.93
N GLY A 548 -46.79 -36.41 28.64
CA GLY A 548 -47.27 -37.23 27.53
C GLY A 548 -47.28 -36.38 26.25
N ARG A 549 -47.34 -37.05 25.09
CA ARG A 549 -47.34 -36.50 23.71
C ARG A 549 -48.69 -35.77 23.36
N PRO A 550 -49.02 -35.50 22.07
CA PRO A 550 -48.63 -34.35 21.25
C PRO A 550 -49.85 -33.66 20.57
N ALA A 551 -49.55 -32.75 19.62
CA ALA A 551 -50.39 -32.29 18.50
C ALA A 551 -51.52 -31.28 18.79
N VAL A 552 -51.55 -30.19 18.02
CA VAL A 552 -52.47 -29.96 16.88
C VAL A 552 -52.33 -28.51 16.38
N ALA A 553 -52.48 -28.37 15.08
CA ALA A 553 -52.46 -27.16 14.27
C ALA A 553 -53.49 -26.08 14.67
N GLY A 554 -53.18 -24.81 14.34
CA GLY A 554 -54.17 -23.73 14.46
C GLY A 554 -53.69 -22.36 13.96
N ARG A 555 -53.79 -22.18 12.65
CA ARG A 555 -54.04 -20.93 11.90
C ARG A 555 -54.29 -19.62 12.69
N THR A 556 -53.66 -18.57 12.14
CA THR A 556 -54.20 -17.24 11.75
C THR A 556 -54.23 -16.03 12.71
N ARG A 557 -53.96 -14.88 12.04
CA ARG A 557 -54.14 -13.44 12.36
C ARG A 557 -52.97 -12.77 13.10
N GLN A 558 -52.24 -11.83 12.47
CA GLN A 558 -52.58 -10.40 12.29
C GLN A 558 -53.07 -9.79 13.61
N ARG A 559 -52.45 -8.80 14.27
CA ARG A 559 -51.83 -7.53 13.82
C ARG A 559 -51.09 -6.89 15.04
N PRO A 560 -50.49 -5.68 14.95
CA PRO A 560 -49.24 -5.30 15.62
C PRO A 560 -49.41 -4.51 16.94
N CYS A 561 -48.28 -4.39 17.65
CA CYS A 561 -47.80 -3.14 18.27
C CYS A 561 -46.32 -2.98 17.87
#